data_AF-A0A7W9MRZ1-F1
#
_entry.id   AF-A0A7W9MRZ1-F1
#
_cell.length_a   1.000
_cell.length_b   1.000
_cell.length_c   1.000
_cell.angle_alpha   90.00
_cell.angle_beta   90.00
_cell.angle_gamma   90.00
#
_symmetry.space_group_name_H-M   'P 1'
#
loop_
_entity.id
_entity.type
_entity.pdbx_description
1 polymer ?
#
loop_
_entity_poly.entity_id
_entity_poly.type
_entity_poly.pdbx_seq_one_letter_code
_entity_poly.pdbx_strand_id
1 'polypeptide(L)'
;MTTDGTIDETLDGMSAPDVSFEELVATMPESVREVFPPARWKLGKLWALELRTEPVEVADLVWIFDLPLWQLNGERFKVTPHQVAETPMNYRDHYQRVMDADLDFPIHLVAYRGRLVVLDGMHRLLKAHFLRRRWIEGKILTAAQLQECVGP
;
A
#
# COMPACT_ATOMS: atom_id res chain seq x y z
N MET A 1 19.86 42.19 -16.03
CA MET A 1 18.83 41.40 -16.72
C MET A 1 19.39 40.00 -16.89
N THR A 2 19.16 39.13 -15.91
CA THR A 2 19.41 37.67 -15.97
C THR A 2 18.73 37.02 -14.76
N THR A 3 17.42 36.84 -14.85
CA THR A 3 16.71 35.62 -14.42
C THR A 3 16.88 34.61 -15.58
N ASP A 4 16.83 33.29 -15.52
CA ASP A 4 16.39 32.20 -14.64
C ASP A 4 17.09 30.96 -15.25
N GLY A 5 17.19 29.78 -14.64
CA GLY A 5 16.49 29.28 -13.49
C GLY A 5 17.13 27.97 -13.04
N THR A 6 17.03 27.77 -11.73
CA THR A 6 17.32 26.53 -11.04
C THR A 6 16.33 25.46 -11.51
N ILE A 7 16.83 24.37 -12.08
CA ILE A 7 16.08 23.11 -12.16
C ILE A 7 16.02 22.53 -10.74
N ASP A 8 15.04 22.97 -9.96
CA ASP A 8 14.58 22.22 -8.79
C ASP A 8 13.63 21.14 -9.28
N GLU A 9 14.18 20.10 -9.92
CA GLU A 9 13.45 18.87 -10.17
C GLU A 9 13.35 18.14 -8.83
N THR A 10 12.27 18.41 -8.10
CA THR A 10 11.84 17.63 -6.94
C THR A 10 11.91 16.14 -7.27
N LEU A 11 12.89 15.45 -6.68
CA LEU A 11 13.08 13.99 -6.80
C LEU A 11 11.87 13.19 -6.28
N ASP A 12 10.97 13.85 -5.55
CA ASP A 12 9.77 13.30 -4.91
C ASP A 12 8.81 12.58 -5.88
N GLY A 13 8.94 12.79 -7.20
CA GLY A 13 8.08 12.17 -8.22
C GLY A 13 8.64 10.93 -8.94
N MET A 14 9.89 10.52 -8.69
CA MET A 14 10.47 9.40 -9.44
C MET A 14 9.83 8.06 -9.05
N SER A 15 9.23 7.38 -10.03
CA SER A 15 8.73 6.03 -9.83
C SER A 15 9.85 5.01 -9.86
N ALA A 16 9.82 4.05 -8.93
CA ALA A 16 10.79 2.98 -8.93
C ALA A 16 10.65 2.13 -10.20
N PRO A 17 11.77 1.67 -10.79
CA PRO A 17 11.74 0.94 -12.04
C PRO A 17 10.94 -0.36 -11.92
N ASP A 18 10.37 -0.80 -13.04
CA ASP A 18 9.78 -2.13 -13.14
C ASP A 18 10.88 -3.18 -13.03
N VAL A 19 10.67 -4.14 -12.14
CA VAL A 19 11.61 -5.24 -11.85
C VAL A 19 10.87 -6.57 -11.86
N SER A 20 11.64 -7.64 -12.10
CA SER A 20 11.13 -9.01 -11.98
C SER A 20 10.65 -9.29 -10.56
N PHE A 21 9.88 -10.38 -10.38
CA PHE A 21 9.44 -10.78 -9.05
C PHE A 21 10.62 -11.15 -8.14
N GLU A 22 11.63 -11.82 -8.71
CA GLU A 22 12.83 -12.23 -7.98
C GLU A 22 13.60 -11.02 -7.45
N GLU A 23 13.85 -10.02 -8.29
CA GLU A 23 14.51 -8.77 -7.90
C GLU A 23 13.69 -7.97 -6.87
N LEU A 24 12.36 -7.96 -7.02
CA LEU A 24 11.48 -7.33 -6.03
C LEU A 24 11.63 -8.01 -4.66
N VAL A 25 11.64 -9.34 -4.60
CA VAL A 25 11.81 -10.09 -3.34
C VAL A 25 13.20 -9.89 -2.75
N ALA A 26 14.23 -9.81 -3.60
CA ALA A 26 15.61 -9.58 -3.19
C ALA A 26 15.80 -8.20 -2.53
N THR A 27 15.10 -7.18 -3.02
CA THR A 27 15.15 -5.81 -2.49
C THR A 27 14.16 -5.54 -1.36
N MET A 28 13.20 -6.43 -1.14
CA MET A 28 12.19 -6.31 -0.08
C MET A 28 12.83 -6.50 1.32
N PRO A 29 12.60 -5.58 2.28
CA PRO A 29 13.02 -5.75 3.66
C PRO A 29 12.43 -7.02 4.29
N GLU A 30 13.17 -7.65 5.20
CA GLU A 30 12.71 -8.87 5.89
C GLU A 30 11.37 -8.66 6.59
N SER A 31 11.20 -7.51 7.27
CA SER A 31 9.95 -7.14 7.94
C SER A 31 8.73 -7.11 7.01
N VAL A 32 8.91 -6.80 5.72
CA VAL A 32 7.86 -6.86 4.71
C VAL A 32 7.72 -8.28 4.18
N ARG A 33 8.82 -8.96 3.88
CA ARG A 33 8.84 -10.31 3.30
C ARG A 33 8.18 -11.35 4.21
N GLU A 34 8.30 -11.22 5.52
CA GLU A 34 7.69 -12.15 6.48
C GLU A 34 6.18 -11.96 6.64
N VAL A 35 5.69 -10.77 6.31
CA VAL A 35 4.29 -10.37 6.48
C VAL A 35 3.45 -10.72 5.25
N PHE A 36 4.00 -10.53 4.05
CA PHE A 36 3.22 -10.72 2.84
C PHE A 36 3.33 -12.16 2.31
N PRO A 37 2.25 -12.72 1.73
CA PRO A 37 2.35 -13.96 0.98
C PRO A 37 3.40 -13.84 -0.14
N PRO A 38 4.26 -14.85 -0.38
CA PRO A 38 5.31 -14.81 -1.40
C PRO A 38 4.72 -15.01 -2.81
N ALA A 39 3.82 -14.12 -3.22
CA ALA A 39 3.03 -14.23 -4.43
C ALA A 39 2.96 -12.88 -5.16
N ARG A 40 3.07 -12.87 -6.49
CA ARG A 40 2.84 -11.68 -7.32
C ARG A 40 1.40 -11.65 -7.80
N TRP A 41 0.49 -11.14 -6.96
CA TRP A 41 -0.91 -10.99 -7.36
C TRP A 41 -1.09 -9.83 -8.35
N LYS A 42 -2.11 -9.95 -9.22
CA LYS A 42 -2.51 -8.90 -10.17
C LYS A 42 -3.75 -8.19 -9.63
N LEU A 43 -3.70 -6.86 -9.54
CA LEU A 43 -4.84 -6.06 -9.04
C LEU A 43 -6.11 -6.29 -9.85
N GLY A 44 -6.03 -6.38 -11.18
CA GLY A 44 -7.21 -6.66 -12.01
C GLY A 44 -7.87 -8.01 -11.70
N LYS A 45 -7.09 -9.03 -11.35
CA LYS A 45 -7.65 -10.33 -10.91
C LYS A 45 -8.23 -10.24 -9.50
N LEU A 46 -7.55 -9.53 -8.61
CA LEU A 46 -8.01 -9.28 -7.24
C LEU A 46 -9.39 -8.60 -7.23
N TRP A 47 -9.56 -7.57 -8.06
CA TRP A 47 -10.79 -6.79 -8.17
C TRP A 47 -11.91 -7.55 -8.88
N ALA A 48 -11.58 -8.52 -9.73
CA ALA A 48 -12.55 -9.35 -10.44
C ALA A 48 -13.11 -10.50 -9.59
N LEU A 49 -12.60 -10.71 -8.37
CA LEU A 49 -13.17 -11.71 -7.47
C LEU A 49 -14.53 -11.25 -6.94
N GLU A 50 -15.52 -12.14 -7.08
CA GLU A 50 -16.84 -12.00 -6.47
C GLU A 50 -16.78 -12.31 -4.97
N LEU A 51 -16.32 -11.33 -4.19
CA LEU A 51 -16.21 -11.39 -2.74
C LEU A 51 -17.27 -10.51 -2.10
N ARG A 52 -17.80 -11.00 -0.98
CA ARG A 52 -18.63 -10.19 -0.09
C ARG A 52 -17.80 -9.04 0.49
N THR A 53 -18.39 -7.84 0.50
CA THR A 53 -17.88 -6.72 1.28
C THR A 53 -18.38 -6.83 2.72
N GLU A 54 -17.48 -6.63 3.68
CA GLU A 54 -17.78 -6.66 5.11
C GLU A 54 -17.01 -5.58 5.88
N PRO A 55 -17.53 -5.09 7.01
CA PRO A 55 -16.81 -4.14 7.84
C PRO A 55 -15.63 -4.82 8.56
N VAL A 56 -14.46 -4.19 8.50
CA VAL A 56 -13.23 -4.63 9.19
C VAL A 56 -12.78 -3.55 10.17
N GLU A 57 -12.40 -3.91 11.40
CA GLU A 57 -11.91 -2.92 12.37
C GLU A 57 -10.60 -2.33 11.87
N VAL A 58 -10.53 -1.00 11.80
CA VAL A 58 -9.30 -0.31 11.39
C VAL A 58 -8.17 -0.64 12.36
N ALA A 59 -8.47 -0.78 13.66
CA ALA A 59 -7.52 -1.14 14.70
C ALA A 59 -6.83 -2.50 14.48
N ASP A 60 -7.49 -3.45 13.84
CA ASP A 60 -6.91 -4.76 13.51
C ASP A 60 -5.86 -4.67 12.38
N LEU A 61 -5.80 -3.55 11.67
CA LEU A 61 -4.97 -3.36 10.50
C LEU A 61 -3.83 -2.36 10.70
N VAL A 62 -3.92 -1.44 11.69
CA VAL A 62 -2.92 -0.37 11.86
C VAL A 62 -1.51 -0.86 12.15
N TRP A 63 -1.33 -2.10 12.62
CA TRP A 63 0.00 -2.71 12.79
C TRP A 63 0.81 -2.72 11.48
N ILE A 64 0.15 -2.71 10.32
CA ILE A 64 0.81 -2.70 9.01
C ILE A 64 1.48 -1.34 8.71
N PHE A 65 1.12 -0.29 9.45
CA PHE A 65 1.66 1.06 9.26
C PHE A 65 3.11 1.22 9.70
N ASP A 66 3.66 0.24 10.41
CA ASP A 66 5.07 0.17 10.77
C ASP A 66 5.95 -0.40 9.63
N LEU A 67 5.33 -0.89 8.56
CA LEU A 67 6.06 -1.48 7.44
C LEU A 67 6.43 -0.43 6.39
N PRO A 68 7.64 -0.50 5.82
CA PRO A 68 8.05 0.37 4.73
C PRO A 68 7.45 -0.14 3.42
N LEU A 69 6.28 0.36 3.04
CA LEU A 69 5.49 -0.15 1.91
C LEU A 69 5.58 0.72 0.67
N TRP A 70 5.88 2.00 0.83
CA TRP A 70 5.85 2.97 -0.25
C TRP A 70 7.25 3.33 -0.71
N GLN A 71 7.34 3.68 -1.99
CA GLN A 71 8.58 4.13 -2.61
C GLN A 71 8.85 5.60 -2.27
N LEU A 72 10.11 6.01 -2.40
CA LEU A 72 10.52 7.41 -2.36
C LEU A 72 11.72 7.59 -3.29
N ASN A 73 11.70 8.62 -4.13
CA ASN A 73 12.80 8.98 -5.03
C ASN A 73 13.30 7.79 -5.89
N GLY A 74 12.37 7.03 -6.46
CA GLY A 74 12.70 5.87 -7.29
C GLY A 74 13.11 4.60 -6.53
N GLU A 75 13.15 4.62 -5.18
CA GLU A 75 13.51 3.45 -4.38
C GLU A 75 12.29 2.86 -3.66
N ARG A 76 12.10 1.53 -3.76
CA ARG A 76 10.99 0.82 -3.11
C ARG A 76 11.23 0.64 -1.60
N PHE A 77 10.15 0.44 -0.86
CA PHE A 77 10.18 0.10 0.57
C PHE A 77 10.96 1.13 1.42
N LYS A 78 10.65 2.41 1.26
CA LYS A 78 11.31 3.52 1.97
C LYS A 78 10.42 4.24 2.96
N VAL A 79 9.11 4.25 2.71
CA VAL A 79 8.17 5.08 3.46
C VAL A 79 7.10 4.21 4.09
N THR A 80 6.89 4.41 5.39
CA THR A 80 5.81 3.78 6.14
C THR A 80 4.58 4.69 6.16
N PRO A 81 3.36 4.13 6.27
CA PRO A 81 2.16 4.92 6.53
C PRO A 81 2.27 5.81 7.78
N HIS A 82 2.93 5.35 8.86
CA HIS A 82 3.16 6.18 10.04
C HIS A 82 4.03 7.40 9.75
N GLN A 83 5.10 7.29 8.96
CA GLN A 83 5.93 8.44 8.58
C GLN A 83 5.13 9.53 7.85
N VAL A 84 4.21 9.12 6.96
CA VAL A 84 3.31 10.05 6.25
C VAL A 84 2.30 10.69 7.20
N ALA A 85 1.82 9.94 8.20
CA ALA A 85 0.92 10.46 9.23
C ALA A 85 1.58 11.50 10.14
N GLU A 86 2.82 11.24 10.57
CA GLU A 86 3.54 12.09 11.52
C GLU A 86 4.15 13.33 10.87
N THR A 87 4.63 13.21 9.63
CA THR A 87 5.35 14.28 8.93
C THR A 87 4.86 14.48 7.49
N PRO A 88 3.58 14.82 7.27
CA PRO A 88 2.97 14.89 5.94
C PRO A 88 3.68 15.87 4.99
N MET A 89 4.31 16.92 5.53
CA MET A 89 5.06 17.89 4.74
C MET A 89 6.32 17.32 4.10
N ASN A 90 6.89 16.24 4.65
CA ASN A 90 8.04 15.53 4.09
C ASN A 90 7.63 14.47 3.06
N TYR A 91 6.33 14.18 2.95
CA TYR A 91 5.79 13.10 2.11
C TYR A 91 4.54 13.58 1.37
N ARG A 92 4.60 14.78 0.77
CA ARG A 92 3.42 15.47 0.21
C ARG A 92 2.68 14.63 -0.82
N ASP A 93 3.39 13.97 -1.72
CA ASP A 93 2.78 13.14 -2.77
C ASP A 93 2.03 11.93 -2.19
N HIS A 94 2.60 11.25 -1.19
CA HIS A 94 1.91 10.16 -0.50
C HIS A 94 0.72 10.68 0.29
N TYR A 95 0.89 11.78 1.02
CA TYR A 95 -0.20 12.40 1.78
C TYR A 95 -1.36 12.81 0.86
N GLN A 96 -1.08 13.41 -0.29
CA GLN A 96 -2.08 13.78 -1.28
C GLN A 96 -2.83 12.55 -1.80
N ARG A 97 -2.11 11.47 -2.16
CA ARG A 97 -2.73 10.18 -2.55
C ARG A 97 -3.59 9.57 -1.46
N VAL A 98 -3.21 9.73 -0.19
CA VAL A 98 -4.05 9.33 0.95
C VAL A 98 -5.33 10.15 0.97
N MET A 99 -5.24 11.47 0.89
CA MET A 99 -6.42 12.35 0.96
C MET A 99 -7.35 12.19 -0.24
N ASP A 100 -6.82 11.89 -1.41
CA ASP A 100 -7.57 11.63 -2.65
C ASP A 100 -8.16 10.22 -2.72
N ALA A 101 -7.73 9.30 -1.84
CA ALA A 101 -8.21 7.93 -1.86
C ALA A 101 -9.72 7.87 -1.58
N ASP A 102 -10.48 7.24 -2.49
CA ASP A 102 -11.91 7.08 -2.35
C ASP A 102 -12.25 5.93 -1.39
N LEU A 103 -13.04 6.22 -0.35
CA LEU A 103 -13.42 5.24 0.67
C LEU A 103 -14.68 4.45 0.33
N ASP A 104 -15.33 4.76 -0.80
CA ASP A 104 -16.48 4.00 -1.30
C ASP A 104 -16.04 2.68 -1.97
N PHE A 105 -14.74 2.50 -2.22
CA PHE A 105 -14.16 1.25 -2.70
C PHE A 105 -13.54 0.44 -1.56
N PRO A 106 -13.91 -0.84 -1.38
CA PRO A 106 -13.39 -1.67 -0.30
C PRO A 106 -11.90 -2.00 -0.48
N ILE A 107 -11.19 -2.14 0.64
CA ILE A 107 -9.81 -2.66 0.65
C ILE A 107 -9.82 -4.18 0.43
N HIS A 108 -8.72 -4.73 -0.10
CA HIS A 108 -8.59 -6.17 -0.28
C HIS A 108 -7.61 -6.74 0.72
N LEU A 109 -8.02 -7.79 1.42
CA LEU A 109 -7.30 -8.40 2.51
C LEU A 109 -7.10 -9.89 2.25
N VAL A 110 -6.09 -10.48 2.88
CA VAL A 110 -5.97 -11.93 2.98
C VAL A 110 -5.63 -12.32 4.41
N ALA A 111 -6.20 -13.44 4.87
CA ALA A 111 -5.75 -14.06 6.10
C ALA A 111 -4.43 -14.80 5.84
N TYR A 112 -3.34 -14.30 6.41
CA TYR A 112 -2.00 -14.88 6.26
C TYR A 112 -1.26 -14.89 7.60
N ARG A 113 -0.72 -16.06 7.98
CA ARG A 113 0.03 -16.26 9.24
C ARG A 113 -0.70 -15.71 10.49
N GLY A 114 -2.02 -15.88 10.53
CA GLY A 114 -2.85 -15.45 11.67
C GLY A 114 -3.14 -13.95 11.74
N ARG A 115 -2.86 -13.19 10.68
CA ARG A 115 -3.20 -11.76 10.58
C ARG A 115 -3.93 -11.45 9.27
N LEU A 116 -4.71 -10.37 9.26
CA LEU A 116 -5.24 -9.79 8.02
C LEU A 116 -4.18 -8.89 7.39
N VAL A 117 -3.77 -9.19 6.17
CA VAL A 117 -2.76 -8.45 5.41
C VAL A 117 -3.43 -7.70 4.27
N VAL A 118 -3.12 -6.42 4.12
CA VAL A 118 -3.69 -5.55 3.08
C VAL A 118 -2.98 -5.77 1.75
N LEU A 119 -3.67 -6.36 0.78
CA LEU A 119 -3.17 -6.61 -0.58
C LEU A 119 -3.35 -5.40 -1.51
N ASP A 120 -4.39 -4.61 -1.26
CA ASP A 120 -4.71 -3.38 -1.99
C ASP A 120 -5.50 -2.43 -1.09
N GLY A 121 -5.27 -1.12 -1.26
CA GLY A 121 -5.97 -0.08 -0.53
C GLY A 121 -5.26 0.50 0.69
N MET A 122 -3.93 0.39 0.78
CA MET A 122 -3.15 0.96 1.90
C MET A 122 -3.41 2.46 2.12
N HIS A 123 -3.52 3.25 1.05
CA HIS A 123 -3.87 4.68 1.13
C HIS A 123 -5.28 4.91 1.70
N ARG A 124 -6.26 4.06 1.32
CA ARG A 124 -7.63 4.10 1.86
C ARG A 124 -7.65 3.75 3.35
N LEU A 125 -6.88 2.74 3.75
CA LEU A 125 -6.73 2.40 5.16
C LEU A 125 -6.14 3.57 5.97
N LEU A 126 -5.07 4.21 5.49
CA LEU A 126 -4.49 5.37 6.18
C LEU A 126 -5.47 6.55 6.24
N LYS A 127 -6.24 6.82 5.17
CA LYS A 127 -7.29 7.85 5.19
C LYS A 127 -8.37 7.53 6.22
N ALA A 128 -8.83 6.27 6.30
CA ALA A 128 -9.80 5.85 7.30
C ALA A 128 -9.27 6.04 8.74
N HIS A 129 -7.98 5.79 8.96
CA HIS A 129 -7.31 6.06 10.22
C HIS A 129 -7.28 7.56 10.56
N PHE A 130 -6.92 8.44 9.62
CA PHE A 130 -6.98 9.90 9.83
C PHE A 130 -8.38 10.39 10.20
N LEU A 131 -9.39 9.85 9.55
CA LEU A 131 -10.80 10.15 9.82
C LEU A 131 -11.33 9.48 11.11
N ARG A 132 -10.47 8.77 11.86
CA ARG A 132 -10.83 8.03 13.08
C ARG A 132 -12.02 7.09 12.87
N ARG A 133 -12.13 6.50 11.68
CA ARG A 133 -13.17 5.51 11.41
C ARG A 133 -12.88 4.27 12.24
N ARG A 134 -13.90 3.75 12.91
CA ARG A 134 -13.82 2.45 13.58
C ARG A 134 -13.70 1.31 12.57
N TRP A 135 -14.41 1.42 11.45
CA TRP A 135 -14.55 0.37 10.43
C TRP A 135 -14.15 0.89 9.06
N ILE A 136 -13.65 -0.02 8.22
CA ILE A 136 -13.48 0.17 6.78
C ILE A 136 -14.10 -1.01 6.05
N GLU A 137 -14.66 -0.77 4.86
CA GLU A 137 -15.15 -1.85 4.01
C GLU A 137 -13.98 -2.67 3.46
N GLY A 138 -14.03 -3.98 3.68
CA GLY A 138 -13.01 -4.93 3.23
C GLY A 138 -13.62 -6.09 2.45
N LYS A 139 -12.83 -6.62 1.52
CA LYS A 139 -13.06 -7.91 0.86
C LYS A 139 -11.94 -8.86 1.28
N ILE A 140 -12.29 -9.93 1.99
CA ILE A 140 -11.30 -10.87 2.55
C ILE A 140 -11.18 -12.10 1.65
N LEU A 141 -9.96 -12.34 1.17
CA LEU A 141 -9.60 -13.48 0.36
C LEU A 141 -9.16 -14.66 1.24
N THR A 142 -9.49 -15.86 0.78
CA THR A 142 -8.80 -17.08 1.19
C THR A 142 -7.45 -17.21 0.48
N ALA A 143 -6.56 -18.04 1.03
CA ALA A 143 -5.29 -18.37 0.38
C ALA A 143 -5.49 -18.97 -1.02
N ALA A 144 -6.54 -19.76 -1.25
CA ALA A 144 -6.86 -20.34 -2.55
C ALA A 144 -7.23 -19.27 -3.58
N GLN A 145 -8.11 -18.33 -3.22
CA GLN A 145 -8.50 -17.21 -4.10
C GLN A 145 -7.31 -16.30 -4.42
N LEU A 146 -6.38 -16.12 -3.46
CA LEU A 146 -5.14 -15.38 -3.74
C LEU A 146 -4.30 -16.08 -4.82
N GLN A 147 -4.23 -17.42 -4.84
CA GLN A 147 -3.50 -18.15 -5.88
C GLN A 147 -4.08 -17.94 -7.28
N GLU A 148 -5.41 -17.82 -7.38
CA GLU A 148 -6.08 -17.52 -8.66
C GLU A 148 -5.65 -16.13 -9.21
N CYS A 149 -5.30 -15.22 -8.30
CA CYS A 149 -4.84 -13.86 -8.63
C CYS A 149 -3.37 -13.78 -9.04
N VAL A 150 -2.59 -14.85 -8.89
CA VAL A 150 -1.17 -14.87 -9.27
C VAL A 150 -1.03 -14.91 -10.79
N GLY A 151 0.00 -14.27 -11.31
CA GLY A 151 0.35 -14.33 -12.73
C GLY A 151 1.77 -13.83 -12.98
N PRO A 152 2.32 -14.13 -14.18
CA PRO A 152 3.64 -13.65 -14.60
C PRO A 152 3.69 -12.12 -14.56
#